data_AF-A0A957A711-F1
#
_entry.id   AF-A0A957A711-F1
#
_cell.length_a   1.000
_cell.length_b   1.000
_cell.length_c   1.000
_cell.angle_alpha   90.00
_cell.angle_beta   90.00
_cell.angle_gamma   90.00
#
_symmetry.space_group_name_H-M   'P 1'
#
loop_
_entity.id
_entity.type
_entity.pdbx_description
1 polymer ?
#
loop_
_entity_poly.entity_id
_entity_poly.type
_entity_poly.pdbx_seq_one_letter_code
_entity_poly.pdbx_strand_id
1 'polypeptide(L)' 'MTRIRLATRGSALALAQTNMAADALRAADANIEVEVVEVSTQGDQDRITSLRVLGGQGIFVGAVREALLDG' A
#
# COMPACT_ATOMS: atom_id res chain seq x y z
N MET A 1 -20.25 10.38 6.72
CA MET A 1 -19.06 9.58 7.00
C MET A 1 -18.15 9.66 5.80
N THR A 2 -16.86 9.91 6.04
CA THR A 2 -15.87 10.05 4.97
C THR A 2 -15.08 8.75 4.89
N ARG A 3 -15.23 7.99 3.81
CA ARG A 3 -14.50 6.73 3.63
C ARG A 3 -13.20 6.98 2.86
N ILE A 4 -12.09 6.51 3.41
CA ILE A 4 -10.75 6.61 2.81
C ILE A 4 -10.24 5.19 2.56
N ARG A 5 -9.86 4.91 1.30
CA ARG A 5 -9.21 3.66 0.89
C ARG A 5 -7.69 3.85 0.94
N LEU A 6 -6.99 3.02 1.71
CA LEU A 6 -5.53 3.03 1.81
C LEU A 6 -4.95 1.83 1.06
N ALA A 7 -4.33 2.10 -0.10
CA ALA A 7 -3.60 1.08 -0.85
C ALA A 7 -2.26 0.75 -0.18
N THR A 8 -1.96 -0.53 -0.01
CA THR A 8 -0.70 -0.99 0.62
C THR A 8 -0.23 -2.32 0.05
N ARG A 9 1.03 -2.67 0.32
CA ARG A 9 1.54 -4.03 0.05
C ARG A 9 1.09 -5.00 1.15
N GLY A 10 0.99 -6.29 0.81
CA GLY A 10 0.60 -7.34 1.77
C GLY A 10 1.70 -7.78 2.75
N SER A 11 2.92 -7.20 2.69
CA SER A 11 3.97 -7.55 3.65
C SER A 11 3.61 -7.09 5.07
N ALA A 12 3.99 -7.87 6.09
CA ALA A 12 3.67 -7.56 7.49
C ALA A 12 4.09 -6.13 7.91
N LEU A 13 5.25 -5.67 7.43
CA LEU A 13 5.71 -4.30 7.72
C LEU A 13 4.85 -3.24 7.02
N ALA A 14 4.45 -3.47 5.77
CA ALA A 14 3.60 -2.53 5.04
C ALA A 14 2.20 -2.44 5.66
N LEU A 15 1.63 -3.57 6.07
CA LEU A 15 0.36 -3.60 6.82
C LEU A 15 0.47 -2.87 8.16
N ALA A 16 1.57 -3.07 8.90
CA ALA A 16 1.81 -2.35 10.15
C ALA A 16 1.89 -0.82 9.91
N GLN A 17 2.59 -0.39 8.87
CA GLN A 17 2.68 1.03 8.47
C GLN A 17 1.32 1.60 8.10
N THR A 18 0.52 0.86 7.33
CA THR A 18 -0.84 1.29 6.95
C THR A 18 -1.76 1.39 8.15
N ASN A 19 -1.68 0.45 9.09
CA ASN A 19 -2.49 0.50 10.32
C ASN A 19 -2.11 1.71 11.19
N MET A 20 -0.82 2.03 11.32
CA MET A 20 -0.40 3.26 12.03
C MET A 20 -0.99 4.52 11.37
N ALA A 21 -1.03 4.60 10.05
CA ALA A 21 -1.64 5.71 9.32
C ALA A 21 -3.17 5.75 9.51
N ALA A 22 -3.83 4.58 9.47
CA ALA A 22 -5.26 4.46 9.69
C ALA A 22 -5.67 4.92 11.10
N ASP A 23 -4.90 4.55 12.12
CA ASP A 23 -5.16 4.94 13.49
C ASP A 23 -4.98 6.45 13.69
N ALA A 24 -3.97 7.06 13.06
CA ALA A 24 -3.80 8.51 13.07
C ALA A 24 -4.98 9.25 12.40
N LEU A 25 -5.51 8.72 11.29
CA LEU A 25 -6.69 9.28 10.62
C LEU A 25 -7.94 9.21 11.50
N ARG A 26 -8.20 8.05 12.11
CA ARG A 26 -9.34 7.85 13.03
C ARG A 26 -9.23 8.73 14.28
N ALA A 27 -8.02 8.96 14.77
CA ALA A 27 -7.77 9.86 15.90
C ALA A 27 -8.00 11.34 15.55
N ALA A 28 -7.79 11.73 14.29
CA ALA A 28 -8.00 13.10 13.83
C ALA A 28 -9.49 13.44 13.61
N ASP A 29 -10.30 12.49 13.14
CA ASP A 29 -11.74 12.65 12.97
C ASP A 29 -12.48 11.31 13.10
N ALA A 30 -13.38 11.23 14.08
CA ALA A 30 -14.19 10.04 14.36
C ALA A 30 -15.17 9.66 13.24
N ASN A 31 -15.41 10.56 12.27
CA ASN A 31 -16.26 10.30 11.11
C ASN A 31 -15.50 9.67 9.92
N ILE A 32 -14.19 9.50 10.04
CA ILE A 32 -13.37 8.84 9.03
C ILE A 32 -13.45 7.32 9.21
N GLU A 33 -13.87 6.65 8.14
CA GLU A 33 -13.79 5.20 8.02
C GLU A 33 -12.63 4.85 7.09
N VAL A 34 -11.78 3.91 7.50
CA VAL A 34 -10.62 3.49 6.72
C VAL A 34 -10.82 2.06 6.21
N GLU A 35 -10.67 1.88 4.90
CA GLU A 35 -10.62 0.60 4.21
C GLU A 35 -9.19 0.33 3.74
N VAL A 36 -8.61 -0.81 4.10
CA VAL A 36 -7.27 -1.20 3.64
C VAL A 36 -7.42 -2.05 2.39
N VAL A 37 -6.72 -1.64 1.32
CA VAL A 37 -6.72 -2.32 0.03
C VAL A 37 -5.31 -2.85 -0.22
N GLU A 38 -5.15 -4.17 -0.17
CA GLU A 38 -3.87 -4.79 -0.50
C GLU A 38 -3.65 -4.85 -2.01
N VAL A 39 -2.44 -4.48 -2.43
CA VAL A 39 -1.99 -4.46 -3.82
C VAL A 39 -0.72 -5.29 -3.92
N SER A 40 -0.75 -6.32 -4.77
CA SER A 40 0.43 -7.12 -5.07
C SER A 40 1.28 -6.40 -6.11
N THR A 41 2.56 -6.16 -5.81
CA THR A 41 3.49 -5.50 -6.74
C THR A 41 4.35 -6.53 -7.48
N GLN A 42 5.02 -6.11 -8.55
CA GLN A 42 5.97 -6.97 -9.26
C GLN A 42 7.07 -7.51 -8.33
N GLY A 43 7.59 -6.68 -7.44
CA GLY A 43 8.58 -7.10 -6.44
C GLY A 43 8.04 -8.03 -5.35
N ASP A 44 6.72 -8.11 -5.14
CA ASP A 44 6.12 -9.12 -4.27
C ASP A 44 6.05 -10.49 -4.96
N GLN A 45 5.87 -10.48 -6.29
CA GLN A 45 5.74 -11.67 -7.12
C GLN A 45 7.10 -12.26 -7.50
N ASP A 46 8.07 -11.41 -7.87
CA ASP A 46 9.43 -11.83 -8.20
C ASP A 46 10.37 -11.68 -6.99
N ARG A 47 10.63 -12.81 -6.33
CA ARG A 47 11.48 -12.91 -5.13
C ARG A 47 12.82 -13.59 -5.42
N ILE A 48 13.07 -13.98 -6.67
CA ILE A 48 14.23 -14.79 -7.07
C ILE A 48 15.25 -13.95 -7.85
N THR A 49 14.76 -12.96 -8.60
CA THR A 49 15.63 -12.07 -9.36
C THR A 49 16.27 -11.07 -8.41
N SER A 50 17.59 -10.94 -8.48
CA SER A 50 18.28 -9.95 -7.65
C SER A 50 17.78 -8.53 -7.96
N LEU A 51 17.67 -7.68 -6.93
CA LEU A 51 17.27 -6.28 -7.09
C LEU A 51 18.13 -5.53 -8.12
N ARG A 52 19.42 -5.90 -8.23
CA ARG A 52 20.35 -5.33 -9.20
C ARG A 52 19.93 -5.62 -10.65
N VAL A 53 19.38 -6.80 -10.91
CA VAL A 53 18.89 -7.23 -12.23
C VAL A 53 17.49 -6.70 -12.50
N LEU A 54 16.64 -6.65 -11.48
CA LEU A 54 15.30 -6.08 -11.60
C LEU A 54 15.32 -4.60 -12.02
N GLY A 55 16.41 -3.87 -11.73
CA GLY A 55 16.82 -2.63 -12.41
C GLY A 55 15.86 -1.43 -12.33
N GLY A 56 14.62 -1.61 -11.86
CA GLY A 56 13.53 -0.66 -12.09
C GLY A 56 13.15 0.12 -10.84
N GLN A 57 13.22 1.46 -10.95
CA GLN A 57 12.38 2.31 -10.10
C GLN A 57 10.93 1.81 -10.21
N GLY A 58 10.29 1.52 -9.09
CA GLY A 58 8.85 1.23 -9.10
C GLY A 58 8.44 -0.22 -8.83
N ILE A 59 9.35 -1.19 -8.72
CA ILE A 59 8.94 -2.62 -8.55
C ILE A 59 8.07 -2.88 -7.30
N PHE A 60 8.16 -2.03 -6.28
CA PHE A 60 7.35 -2.10 -5.05
C PHE A 60 6.29 -1.00 -4.94
N VAL A 61 6.18 -0.09 -5.91
CA VAL A 61 5.26 1.05 -5.82
C VAL A 61 4.44 1.30 -7.08
N GLY A 62 4.79 0.70 -8.22
CA GLY A 62 4.12 0.89 -9.51
C GLY A 62 2.65 0.50 -9.42
N ALA A 63 2.36 -0.75 -9.04
CA ALA A 63 0.99 -1.25 -8.89
C ALA A 63 0.19 -0.46 -7.85
N VAL A 64 0.82 -0.02 -6.75
CA VAL A 64 0.16 0.83 -5.74
C VAL A 64 -0.20 2.20 -6.31
N ARG A 65 0.66 2.78 -7.15
CA ARG A 65 0.38 4.05 -7.84
C ARG A 65 -0.70 3.91 -8.90
N GLU A 66 -0.69 2.82 -9.66
CA GLU A 66 -1.75 2.51 -10.63
C GLU A 66 -3.10 2.36 -9.92
N ALA A 67 -3.16 1.59 -8.83
CA ALA A 67 -4.37 1.46 -8.02
C ALA A 67 -4.87 2.82 -7.46
N LEU A 68 -3.98 3.74 -7.14
CA LEU A 68 -4.35 5.09 -6.72
C LEU A 68 -4.95 5.92 -7.87
N LEU A 69 -4.45 5.75 -9.09
CA LEU A 69 -4.95 6.46 -10.27
C LEU A 69 -6.30 5.92 -10.75
N ASP A 70 -6.54 4.61 -10.59
CA ASP A 70 -7.75 3.92 -11.04
C ASP A 70 -8.95 4.12 -10.09
N GLY A 71 -8.69 4.44 -8.82
CA GLY A 71 -9.69 4.80 -7.81
C GLY A 71 -10.36 3.64 -7.08
#